data_AF-A0A816BJN1-F1
#
_entry.id   AF-A0A816BJN1-F1
#
_cell.length_a   1.000
_cell.length_b   1.000
_cell.length_c   1.000
_cell.angle_alpha   90.00
_cell.angle_beta   90.00
_cell.angle_gamma   90.00
#
_symmetry.space_group_name_H-M   'P 1'
#
loop_
_entity.id
_entity.type
_entity.pdbx_description
1 polymer ?
#
loop_
_entity_poly.entity_id
_entity_poly.type
_entity_poly.pdbx_seq_one_letter_code
_entity_poly.pdbx_strand_id
1 'polypeptide(L)' 'DEQLDRYEMYRRSAFSKISIKRFMNSITGTIPSSNVVIAMAGIAKVFVEEIMEEEALDI' A
#
# COMPACT_ATOMS: atom_id res chain seq x y z
N ASP A 1 -6.97 17.31 17.43
CA ASP A 1 -6.51 15.92 17.64
C ASP A 1 -6.84 15.00 16.47
N GLU A 2 -8.08 14.94 15.99
CA GLU A 2 -8.51 14.07 14.88
C GLU A 2 -7.71 14.23 13.57
N GLN A 3 -7.40 15.48 13.18
CA GLN A 3 -6.59 15.76 11.99
C GLN A 3 -5.16 15.23 12.11
N LEU A 4 -4.57 15.37 13.30
CA LEU A 4 -3.21 14.91 13.58
C LEU A 4 -3.17 13.37 13.61
N ASP A 5 -4.16 12.72 14.23
CA ASP A 5 -4.27 11.27 14.28
C ASP A 5 -4.41 10.67 12.87
N ARG A 6 -5.25 11.27 12.03
CA ARG A 6 -5.40 10.84 10.63
C ARG A 6 -4.10 10.96 9.84
N TYR A 7 -3.36 12.06 10.03
CA TYR A 7 -2.04 12.23 9.40
C TYR A 7 -1.02 11.20 9.90
N GLU A 8 -0.99 10.91 11.21
CA GLU A 8 -0.08 9.90 11.76
C GLU A 8 -0.39 8.49 11.24
N MET A 9 -1.67 8.15 11.10
CA MET A 9 -2.12 6.89 10.51
C MET A 9 -1.72 6.82 9.03
N TYR A 10 -1.98 7.86 8.25
CA TYR A 10 -1.57 7.96 6.85
C TYR A 10 -0.06 7.79 6.67
N ARG A 11 0.74 8.47 7.51
CA ARG A 11 2.20 8.41 7.45
C ARG A 11 2.73 7.01 7.75
N ARG A 12 2.13 6.29 8.70
CA ARG A 12 2.59 4.97 9.14
C ARG A 12 1.94 3.80 8.40
N SER A 13 0.88 4.02 7.65
CA SER A 13 0.20 2.98 6.89
C SER A 13 1.15 2.33 5.87
N ALA A 14 1.13 1.02 5.77
CA ALA A 14 1.89 0.27 4.79
C ALA A 14 1.33 -1.15 4.64
N PHE A 15 1.43 -1.72 3.43
CA PHE A 15 1.10 -3.13 3.22
C PHE A 15 2.14 -4.06 3.82
N SER A 16 1.68 -5.18 4.39
CA SER A 16 2.56 -6.24 4.90
C SER A 16 3.41 -6.83 3.78
N LYS A 17 4.73 -6.68 3.89
CA LYS A 17 5.70 -7.24 2.93
C LYS A 17 5.55 -8.76 2.77
N ILE A 18 5.19 -9.47 3.83
CA ILE A 18 4.99 -10.93 3.79
C ILE A 18 3.78 -11.26 2.92
N SER A 19 2.67 -10.53 3.10
CA SER A 19 1.44 -10.74 2.32
C SER A 19 1.66 -10.42 0.84
N ILE A 20 2.29 -9.27 0.54
CA ILE A 20 2.63 -8.89 -0.85
C ILE A 20 3.55 -9.93 -1.49
N LYS A 21 4.58 -10.38 -0.78
CA LYS A 21 5.50 -11.41 -1.28
C LYS A 21 4.80 -12.73 -1.61
N ARG A 22 3.87 -13.16 -0.74
CA ARG A 22 3.07 -14.38 -0.98
C ARG A 22 2.15 -14.24 -2.18
N PHE A 23 1.46 -13.11 -2.29
CA PHE A 23 0.59 -12.79 -3.42
C PHE A 23 1.35 -12.82 -4.75
N MET A 24 2.48 -12.10 -4.82
CA MET A 24 3.31 -12.07 -6.03
C MET A 24 3.84 -13.46 -6.42
N ASN A 25 4.27 -14.26 -5.43
CA ASN A 25 4.71 -15.64 -5.68
C ASN A 25 3.56 -16.54 -6.18
N SER A 26 2.34 -16.37 -5.66
CA SER A 26 1.18 -17.15 -6.13
C SER A 26 0.79 -16.88 -7.59
N ILE A 27 1.10 -15.69 -8.11
CA ILE A 27 0.79 -15.32 -9.50
C ILE A 27 1.95 -15.66 -10.43
N THR A 28 3.17 -15.30 -10.06
CA THR A 28 4.34 -15.43 -10.93
C THR A 28 5.01 -16.80 -10.85
N GLY A 29 4.68 -17.60 -9.82
CA GLY A 29 5.35 -18.87 -9.53
C GLY A 29 6.81 -18.72 -9.06
N THR A 30 7.29 -17.50 -8.84
CA THR A 30 8.67 -17.22 -8.41
C THR A 30 8.71 -16.29 -7.21
N ILE A 31 9.75 -16.42 -6.39
CA ILE A 31 9.91 -15.61 -5.17
C ILE A 31 10.55 -14.26 -5.54
N PRO A 32 9.84 -13.13 -5.39
CA PRO A 32 10.39 -11.82 -5.75
C PRO A 32 11.45 -11.36 -4.72
N SER A 33 12.35 -10.50 -5.19
CA SER A 33 13.35 -9.84 -4.35
C SER A 33 12.69 -8.83 -3.39
N SER A 34 13.38 -8.48 -2.31
CA SER A 34 12.87 -7.53 -1.31
C SER A 34 12.55 -6.16 -1.94
N ASN A 35 13.38 -5.70 -2.88
CA ASN A 35 13.18 -4.41 -3.56
C ASN A 35 11.90 -4.41 -4.40
N VAL A 36 11.61 -5.52 -5.09
CA VAL A 36 10.38 -5.67 -5.86
C VAL A 36 9.15 -5.69 -4.93
N VAL A 37 9.25 -6.34 -3.77
CA VAL A 37 8.17 -6.33 -2.77
C VAL A 37 7.94 -4.93 -2.19
N ILE A 38 9.01 -4.16 -1.93
CA ILE A 38 8.91 -2.76 -1.45
C ILE A 38 8.27 -1.88 -2.51
N ALA A 39 8.71 -1.98 -3.76
CA ALA A 39 8.15 -1.22 -4.87
C ALA A 39 6.66 -1.52 -5.05
N MET A 40 6.28 -2.81 -5.06
CA MET A 40 4.89 -3.22 -5.17
C MET A 40 4.03 -2.71 -4.01
N ALA A 41 4.53 -2.80 -2.77
CA ALA A 41 3.83 -2.26 -1.61
C ALA A 41 3.64 -0.74 -1.68
N GLY A 42 4.62 -0.01 -2.23
CA GLY A 42 4.53 1.44 -2.45
C GLY A 42 3.53 1.79 -3.55
N ILE A 43 3.59 1.12 -4.70
CA ILE A 43 2.66 1.34 -5.82
C ILE A 43 1.21 1.06 -5.38
N ALA A 44 0.97 -0.06 -4.69
CA ALA A 44 -0.35 -0.39 -4.18
C ALA A 44 -0.86 0.65 -3.16
N LYS A 45 0.04 1.22 -2.35
CA LYS A 45 -0.32 2.27 -1.37
C LYS A 45 -0.78 3.54 -2.08
N VAL A 46 0.02 4.04 -3.03
CA VAL A 46 -0.32 5.23 -3.83
C VAL A 46 -1.65 5.04 -4.55
N PHE A 47 -1.86 3.88 -5.16
CA PHE A 47 -3.13 3.59 -5.84
C PHE A 47 -4.36 3.65 -4.92
N VAL A 48 -4.27 3.07 -3.71
CA VAL A 48 -5.38 3.16 -2.74
C VAL A 48 -5.57 4.59 -2.26
N GLU A 49 -4.49 5.35 -2.07
CA GLU A 49 -4.55 6.74 -1.65
C GLU A 49 -5.20 7.63 -2.72
N GLU A 50 -4.86 7.45 -3.99
CA GLU A 50 -5.49 8.14 -5.12
C GLU A 50 -7.00 7.86 -5.18
N ILE A 51 -7.42 6.59 -5.02
CA ILE A 51 -8.86 6.24 -4.99
C ILE A 51 -9.57 6.92 -3.82
N MET A 52 -8.97 6.90 -2.62
CA MET A 52 -9.57 7.51 -1.44
C MET A 52 -9.64 9.03 -1.56
N GLU A 53 -8.66 9.67 -2.20
CA GLU A 53 -8.67 11.11 -2.48
C GLU A 53 -9.76 11.47 -3.51
N GLU A 54 -9.91 10.70 -4.58
CA GLU A 54 -10.98 10.89 -5.57
C GLU A 54 -12.38 10.69 -4.94
N GLU A 55 -12.61 9.58 -4.23
CA GLU A 55 -13.91 9.31 -3.57
C GLU A 55 -14.24 10.30 -2.43
N ALA A 56 -13.23 10.88 -1.78
CA ALA A 56 -13.44 11.86 -0.71
C ALA A 56 -13.68 13.29 -1.20
N LEU A 57 -13.28 13.63 -2.44
CA LEU A 57 -13.42 14.97 -3.02
C LEU A 57 -14.67 15.11 -3.92
N ASP A 58 -15.20 14.01 -4.45
CA ASP A 58 -16.42 14.00 -5.28
C ASP A 58 -17.75 13.91 -4.47
N ILE A 59 -17.71 14.19 -3.16
CA ILE A 59 -18.88 14.36 -2.27
C ILE A 59 -18.98 15.80 -1.76
#